data_AF-A0A430FHD7-F1
#
_entry.id   AF-A0A430FHD7-F1
#
_cell.length_a   1.000
_cell.length_b   1.000
_cell.length_c   1.000
_cell.angle_alpha   90.00
_cell.angle_beta   90.00
_cell.angle_gamma   90.00
#
_symmetry.space_group_name_H-M   'P 1'
#
loop_
_entity.id
_entity.type
_entity.pdbx_description
1 polymer ?
#
loop_
_entity_poly.entity_id
_entity_poly.type
_entity_poly.pdbx_seq_one_letter_code
_entity_poly.pdbx_strand_id
1 'polypeptide(L)'
;MTAIRRRAARPTSDSTIQNRASRTLNRIAARIVPPATAVIILLAIWEAAVRFGHVSERVLAAPSQVVASMAATWPDLMAATAVTTYEALAGFAIAIVAGVLIGMGLYLSRTLNRAFYPLLAAAQTVPLITIAPLFMIWFGFEPLGKIVIVAVFGVFPIAVQTARGLAAVPRFYEDVALTCGATRAWTLWHVKMRVAARQVFGGVRIAAAYIFGTAATAEYLGAMNGLGIWLQAAFNSFRTPLIFSATVVVIAETAILLALISLAERLLLGDDDTIAVGSEGE
;
A
#
# COMPACT_ATOMS: atom_id res chain seq x y z
N MET A 1 -57.29 -42.45 14.52
CA MET A 1 -56.18 -42.24 15.48
C MET A 1 -55.13 -41.36 14.83
N THR A 2 -54.98 -40.16 15.36
CA THR A 2 -54.37 -38.97 14.75
C THR A 2 -52.84 -39.00 14.85
N ALA A 3 -52.13 -38.96 13.72
CA ALA A 3 -50.68 -38.82 13.69
C ALA A 3 -50.28 -37.36 13.98
N ILE A 4 -49.72 -37.14 15.17
CA ILE A 4 -49.21 -35.85 15.61
C ILE A 4 -47.93 -35.54 14.82
N ARG A 5 -48.04 -34.60 13.86
CA ARG A 5 -46.90 -33.95 13.19
C ARG A 5 -46.11 -33.19 14.26
N ARG A 6 -44.94 -33.72 14.68
CA ARG A 6 -43.96 -32.96 15.47
C ARG A 6 -43.50 -31.76 14.64
N ARG A 7 -43.95 -30.55 15.01
CA ARG A 7 -43.40 -29.29 14.53
C ARG A 7 -41.93 -29.25 14.95
N ALA A 8 -41.00 -29.34 14.00
CA ALA A 8 -39.61 -28.98 14.24
C ALA A 8 -39.58 -27.54 14.79
N ALA A 9 -39.00 -27.36 15.97
CA ALA A 9 -38.84 -26.05 16.59
C ALA A 9 -38.05 -25.16 15.61
N ARG A 10 -38.65 -24.04 15.19
CA ARG A 10 -37.91 -23.03 14.43
C ARG A 10 -36.80 -22.49 15.35
N PRO A 11 -35.54 -22.40 14.90
CA PRO A 11 -34.50 -21.75 15.70
C PRO A 11 -34.99 -20.35 16.08
N THR A 12 -34.91 -20.04 17.37
CA THR A 12 -35.24 -18.71 17.90
C THR A 12 -34.28 -17.69 17.27
N SER A 13 -34.81 -16.54 16.85
CA SER A 13 -34.07 -15.44 16.21
C SER A 13 -32.69 -15.19 16.83
N ASP A 14 -32.62 -15.22 18.16
CA ASP A 14 -31.40 -15.01 18.95
C ASP A 14 -30.29 -16.03 18.68
N SER A 15 -30.63 -17.32 18.55
CA SER A 15 -29.65 -18.39 18.29
C SER A 15 -28.94 -18.23 16.94
N THR A 16 -29.62 -17.63 15.96
CA THR A 16 -29.10 -17.39 14.61
C THR A 16 -28.16 -16.18 14.56
N ILE A 17 -28.46 -15.11 15.30
CA ILE A 17 -27.61 -13.91 15.38
C ILE A 17 -26.34 -14.22 16.16
N GLN A 18 -26.46 -14.94 17.28
CA GLN A 18 -25.33 -15.34 18.12
C GLN A 18 -24.36 -16.28 17.38
N ASN A 19 -24.89 -17.18 16.53
CA ASN A 19 -24.08 -18.04 15.64
C ASN A 19 -23.36 -17.26 14.52
N ARG A 20 -23.91 -16.15 14.04
CA ARG A 20 -23.26 -15.33 12.99
C ARG A 20 -22.12 -14.50 13.57
N ALA A 21 -22.32 -13.88 14.73
CA ALA A 21 -21.30 -13.08 15.40
C ALA A 21 -20.06 -13.92 15.77
N SER A 22 -20.27 -15.12 16.34
CA SER A 22 -19.17 -16.02 16.72
C SER A 22 -18.38 -16.56 15.51
N ARG A 23 -19.08 -16.83 14.39
CA ARG A 23 -18.43 -17.26 13.13
C ARG A 23 -17.59 -16.14 12.49
N THR A 24 -18.06 -14.89 12.52
CA THR A 24 -17.30 -13.74 12.00
C THR A 24 -16.06 -13.47 12.85
N LEU A 25 -16.18 -13.49 14.18
CA LEU A 25 -15.05 -13.35 15.09
C LEU A 25 -14.00 -14.45 14.91
N ASN A 26 -14.44 -15.71 14.77
CA ASN A 26 -13.52 -16.83 14.53
C ASN A 26 -12.80 -16.71 13.17
N ARG A 27 -13.46 -16.20 12.13
CA ARG A 27 -12.82 -15.96 10.82
C ARG A 27 -11.79 -14.83 10.87
N ILE A 28 -12.08 -13.76 11.60
CA ILE A 28 -11.14 -12.64 11.80
C ILE A 28 -9.95 -13.13 12.62
N ALA A 29 -10.19 -13.82 13.74
CA ALA A 29 -9.15 -14.39 14.58
C ALA A 29 -8.27 -15.37 13.79
N ALA A 30 -8.84 -16.30 13.02
CA ALA A 30 -8.07 -17.24 12.20
C ALA A 30 -7.17 -16.55 11.14
N ARG A 31 -7.54 -15.35 10.68
CA ARG A 31 -6.73 -14.56 9.74
C ARG A 31 -5.64 -13.72 10.41
N ILE A 32 -5.88 -13.23 11.62
CA ILE A 32 -4.97 -12.31 12.33
C ILE A 32 -3.99 -13.06 13.26
N VAL A 33 -4.44 -14.13 13.90
CA VAL A 33 -3.64 -14.85 14.91
C VAL A 33 -2.34 -15.40 14.31
N PRO A 34 -2.33 -16.15 13.19
CA PRO A 34 -1.07 -16.68 12.65
C PRO A 34 0.00 -15.63 12.34
N PRO A 35 -0.28 -14.52 11.61
CA PRO A 35 0.74 -13.50 11.36
C PRO A 35 1.13 -12.73 12.63
N ALA A 36 0.19 -12.45 13.54
CA ALA A 36 0.50 -11.79 14.81
C ALA A 36 1.43 -12.65 15.68
N THR A 37 1.15 -13.95 15.79
CA THR A 37 2.01 -14.91 16.51
C THR A 37 3.40 -14.97 15.89
N ALA A 38 3.51 -15.01 14.56
CA ALA A 38 4.81 -14.99 13.88
C ALA A 38 5.63 -13.72 14.21
N VAL A 39 5.00 -12.54 14.17
CA VAL A 39 5.65 -11.27 14.54
C VAL A 39 6.10 -11.26 16.00
N ILE A 40 5.24 -11.71 16.93
CA ILE A 40 5.59 -11.77 18.36
C ILE A 40 6.76 -12.71 18.61
N ILE A 41 6.78 -13.89 17.98
CA ILE A 41 7.89 -14.85 18.09
C ILE A 41 9.18 -14.23 17.55
N LEU A 42 9.12 -13.55 16.39
CA LEU A 42 10.29 -12.90 15.80
C LEU A 42 10.85 -11.79 16.71
N LEU A 43 9.98 -10.95 17.29
CA LEU A 43 10.39 -9.91 18.22
C LEU A 43 10.98 -10.49 19.51
N ALA A 44 10.40 -11.58 20.04
CA ALA A 44 10.92 -12.26 21.22
C ALA A 44 12.29 -12.88 20.97
N ILE A 45 12.49 -13.50 19.80
CA ILE A 45 13.80 -14.04 19.38
C ILE A 45 14.84 -12.91 19.26
N TRP A 46 14.47 -11.78 18.65
CA TRP A 46 15.35 -10.63 18.51
C TRP A 46 15.74 -10.02 19.88
N GLU A 47 14.76 -9.80 20.75
CA GLU A 47 14.99 -9.30 22.12
C GLU A 47 15.92 -10.24 22.91
N ALA A 48 15.66 -11.55 22.86
CA ALA A 48 16.48 -12.56 23.50
C ALA A 48 17.92 -12.57 22.94
N ALA A 49 18.08 -12.50 21.61
CA ALA A 49 19.38 -12.49 20.97
C ALA A 49 20.24 -11.28 21.38
N VAL A 50 19.64 -10.09 21.48
CA VAL A 50 20.36 -8.88 21.93
C VAL A 50 20.74 -8.98 23.40
N ARG A 51 19.79 -9.37 24.27
CA ARG A 51 20.01 -9.44 25.72
C ARG A 51 21.00 -10.53 26.12
N PHE A 52 20.84 -11.75 25.61
CA PHE A 52 21.72 -12.87 25.95
C PHE A 52 23.06 -12.80 25.21
N GLY A 53 23.08 -12.24 24.00
CA GLY A 53 24.30 -12.03 23.23
C GLY A 53 25.18 -10.87 23.73
N HIS A 54 24.73 -10.12 24.75
CA HIS A 54 25.42 -8.93 25.28
C HIS A 54 25.81 -7.93 24.17
N VAL A 55 24.94 -7.81 23.16
CA VAL A 55 25.18 -6.96 22.00
C VAL A 55 25.05 -5.50 22.43
N SER A 56 26.02 -4.66 22.04
CA SER A 56 25.94 -3.23 22.32
C SER A 56 24.73 -2.59 21.62
N GLU A 57 24.02 -1.73 22.33
CA GLU A 57 22.87 -0.99 21.80
C GLU A 57 23.21 -0.13 20.57
N ARG A 58 24.49 0.25 20.42
CA ARG A 58 24.98 0.96 19.22
C ARG A 58 25.00 0.07 17.99
N VAL A 59 25.14 -1.24 18.14
CA VAL A 59 25.15 -2.19 17.02
C VAL A 59 23.73 -2.63 16.70
N LEU A 60 22.96 -3.01 17.70
CA LEU A 60 21.59 -3.48 17.53
C LEU A 60 20.76 -3.11 18.76
N ALA A 61 19.74 -2.29 18.56
CA ALA A 61 18.79 -1.95 19.61
C ALA A 61 17.83 -3.13 19.84
N ALA A 62 17.57 -3.47 21.10
CA ALA A 62 16.51 -4.41 21.44
C ALA A 62 15.13 -3.77 21.16
N PRO A 63 14.11 -4.54 20.74
CA PRO A 63 12.73 -4.05 20.58
C PRO A 63 12.24 -3.17 21.73
N SER A 64 12.52 -3.57 22.98
CA SER A 64 12.14 -2.79 24.17
C SER A 64 12.79 -1.40 24.23
N GLN A 65 14.04 -1.26 23.78
CA GLN A 65 14.75 0.02 23.69
C GLN A 65 14.18 0.91 22.59
N VAL A 66 13.77 0.32 21.46
CA VAL A 66 13.09 1.05 20.38
C VAL A 66 11.80 1.67 20.93
N VAL A 67 10.96 0.89 21.61
CA VAL A 67 9.72 1.38 22.22
C VAL A 67 9.98 2.47 23.26
N ALA A 68 10.97 2.27 24.14
CA ALA A 68 11.34 3.28 25.14
C ALA A 68 11.82 4.59 24.48
N SER A 69 12.62 4.50 23.41
CA SER A 69 13.09 5.67 22.67
C SER A 69 11.94 6.41 21.99
N MET A 70 11.00 5.67 21.37
CA MET A 70 9.81 6.24 20.76
C MET A 70 8.94 6.99 21.77
N ALA A 71 8.74 6.42 22.96
CA ALA A 71 7.98 7.06 24.02
C ALA A 71 8.67 8.34 24.53
N ALA A 72 9.99 8.30 24.70
CA ALA A 72 10.78 9.43 25.18
C ALA A 72 10.83 10.60 24.19
N THR A 73 10.79 10.31 22.88
CA THR A 73 10.91 11.33 21.84
C THR A 73 9.63 11.47 20.99
N TRP A 74 8.49 11.07 21.56
CA TRP A 74 7.23 10.97 20.83
C TRP A 74 6.80 12.28 20.15
N PRO A 75 6.85 13.46 20.82
CA PRO A 75 6.42 14.72 20.20
C PRO A 75 7.24 15.06 18.95
N ASP A 76 8.57 14.97 19.04
CA ASP A 76 9.47 15.32 17.95
C ASP A 76 9.37 14.29 16.80
N LEU A 77 9.22 13.01 17.14
CA LEU A 77 9.02 11.93 16.17
C LEU A 77 7.72 12.15 15.38
N MET A 78 6.63 12.52 16.05
CA MET A 78 5.34 12.79 15.40
C MET A 78 5.36 14.07 14.57
N ALA A 79 6.11 15.10 14.98
CA ALA A 79 6.33 16.29 14.16
C ALA A 79 7.06 15.96 12.86
N ALA A 80 8.11 15.14 12.93
CA ALA A 80 8.82 14.64 11.75
C ALA A 80 7.92 13.75 10.87
N THR A 81 7.11 12.89 11.51
CA THR A 81 6.14 12.02 10.83
C THR A 81 5.17 12.84 9.99
N ALA A 82 4.56 13.88 10.57
CA ALA A 82 3.57 14.69 9.86
C ALA A 82 4.10 15.33 8.57
N VAL A 83 5.37 15.75 8.56
CA VAL A 83 6.04 16.29 7.36
C VAL A 83 6.15 15.21 6.28
N THR A 84 6.70 14.04 6.64
CA THR A 84 6.85 12.91 5.71
C THR A 84 5.51 12.41 5.20
N THR A 85 4.49 12.33 6.07
CA THR A 85 3.14 11.95 5.69
C THR A 85 2.58 12.91 4.64
N TYR A 86 2.72 14.21 4.85
CA TYR A 86 2.23 15.22 3.91
C TYR A 86 2.94 15.10 2.55
N GLU A 87 4.26 15.05 2.54
CA GLU A 87 5.06 14.95 1.31
C GLU A 87 4.74 13.66 0.52
N ALA A 88 4.66 12.53 1.23
CA ALA A 88 4.33 11.24 0.63
C ALA A 88 2.92 11.21 0.04
N LEU A 89 1.90 11.64 0.81
CA LEU A 89 0.50 11.59 0.36
C LEU A 89 0.21 12.59 -0.77
N ALA A 90 0.81 13.79 -0.73
CA ALA A 90 0.68 14.76 -1.80
C ALA A 90 1.28 14.24 -3.11
N GLY A 91 2.51 13.68 -3.05
CA GLY A 91 3.15 13.06 -4.21
C GLY A 91 2.37 11.85 -4.73
N PHE A 92 1.84 11.03 -3.82
CA PHE A 92 1.04 9.86 -4.17
C PHE A 92 -0.29 10.20 -4.85
N ALA A 93 -0.98 11.25 -4.39
CA ALA A 93 -2.20 11.71 -5.06
C ALA A 93 -1.93 12.14 -6.51
N ILE A 94 -0.83 12.88 -6.73
CA ILE A 94 -0.37 13.25 -8.07
C ILE A 94 -0.03 11.99 -8.88
N ALA A 95 0.67 11.02 -8.26
CA ALA A 95 1.04 9.78 -8.93
C ALA A 95 -0.16 8.96 -9.39
N ILE A 96 -1.24 8.88 -8.60
CA ILE A 96 -2.46 8.17 -8.98
C ILE A 96 -3.06 8.82 -10.23
N VAL A 97 -3.27 10.13 -10.20
CA VAL A 97 -3.89 10.84 -11.32
C VAL A 97 -3.02 10.75 -12.58
N ALA A 98 -1.75 11.12 -12.48
CA ALA A 98 -0.83 11.10 -13.61
C ALA A 98 -0.59 9.69 -14.13
N GLY A 99 -0.42 8.71 -13.24
CA GLY A 99 -0.22 7.30 -13.59
C GLY A 99 -1.40 6.73 -14.36
N VAL A 100 -2.64 6.94 -13.89
CA VAL A 100 -3.84 6.48 -14.59
C VAL A 100 -3.95 7.14 -15.97
N LEU A 101 -3.74 8.45 -16.06
CA LEU A 101 -3.81 9.17 -17.34
C LEU A 101 -2.74 8.70 -18.34
N ILE A 102 -1.49 8.52 -17.89
CA ILE A 102 -0.41 7.99 -18.71
C ILE A 102 -0.75 6.57 -19.18
N GLY A 103 -1.18 5.70 -18.26
CA GLY A 103 -1.56 4.33 -18.59
C GLY A 103 -2.70 4.25 -19.60
N MET A 104 -3.70 5.11 -19.48
CA MET A 104 -4.77 5.27 -20.47
C MET A 104 -4.23 5.75 -21.82
N GLY A 105 -3.32 6.72 -21.84
CA GLY A 105 -2.67 7.22 -23.06
C GLY A 105 -1.87 6.13 -23.79
N LEU A 106 -1.11 5.31 -23.06
CA LEU A 106 -0.41 4.16 -23.60
C LEU A 106 -1.38 3.12 -24.17
N TYR A 107 -2.49 2.86 -23.49
CA TYR A 107 -3.51 1.94 -23.99
C TYR A 107 -4.17 2.45 -25.29
N LEU A 108 -4.49 3.75 -25.37
CA LEU A 108 -5.20 4.33 -26.50
C LEU A 108 -4.34 4.47 -27.76
N SER A 109 -3.04 4.71 -27.62
CA SER A 109 -2.13 4.91 -28.75
C SER A 109 -1.06 3.83 -28.83
N ARG A 110 -1.14 3.01 -29.88
CA ARG A 110 -0.11 2.00 -30.18
C ARG A 110 1.28 2.62 -30.35
N THR A 111 1.36 3.84 -30.88
CA THR A 111 2.62 4.57 -31.04
C THR A 111 3.18 5.01 -29.69
N LEU A 112 2.36 5.60 -28.82
CA LEU A 112 2.79 5.96 -27.46
C LEU A 112 3.22 4.73 -26.68
N ASN A 113 2.47 3.63 -26.77
CA ASN A 113 2.84 2.38 -26.12
C ASN A 113 4.21 1.88 -26.56
N ARG A 114 4.46 1.78 -27.88
CA ARG A 114 5.75 1.30 -28.40
C ARG A 114 6.91 2.22 -28.04
N ALA A 115 6.69 3.53 -27.98
CA ALA A 115 7.73 4.52 -27.68
C ALA A 115 8.03 4.62 -26.18
N PHE A 116 7.00 4.76 -25.34
CA PHE A 116 7.17 5.12 -23.93
C PHE A 116 7.10 3.96 -22.96
N TYR A 117 6.37 2.87 -23.28
CA TYR A 117 6.30 1.71 -22.39
C TYR A 117 7.68 1.13 -22.01
N PRO A 118 8.61 0.88 -22.96
CA PRO A 118 9.94 0.38 -22.59
C PRO A 118 10.74 1.41 -21.76
N LEU A 119 10.57 2.70 -22.03
CA LEU A 119 11.23 3.77 -21.28
C LEU A 119 10.72 3.85 -19.84
N LEU A 120 9.40 3.71 -19.62
CA LEU A 120 8.81 3.69 -18.28
C LEU A 120 9.25 2.46 -17.49
N ALA A 121 9.32 1.29 -18.15
CA ALA A 121 9.83 0.07 -17.52
C ALA A 121 11.32 0.21 -17.13
N ALA A 122 12.14 0.85 -17.98
CA ALA A 122 13.53 1.14 -17.68
C ALA A 122 13.71 2.23 -16.60
N ALA A 123 12.86 3.27 -16.59
CA ALA A 123 12.87 4.31 -15.56
C ALA A 123 12.64 3.72 -14.15
N GLN A 124 11.88 2.62 -14.08
CA GLN A 124 11.86 1.58 -13.05
C GLN A 124 13.17 1.42 -12.25
N THR A 125 14.24 1.20 -12.99
CA THR A 125 15.50 0.68 -12.46
C THR A 125 16.44 1.78 -12.02
N VAL A 126 16.06 3.05 -12.20
CA VAL A 126 16.95 4.16 -11.90
C VAL A 126 17.07 4.32 -10.39
N PRO A 127 18.28 4.21 -9.82
CA PRO A 127 18.47 4.30 -8.38
C PRO A 127 18.07 5.69 -7.86
N LEU A 128 17.13 5.72 -6.93
CA LEU A 128 16.62 6.95 -6.31
C LEU A 128 17.75 7.82 -5.76
N ILE A 129 18.75 7.21 -5.11
CA ILE A 129 19.87 7.93 -4.51
C ILE A 129 20.72 8.72 -5.51
N THR A 130 20.76 8.28 -6.78
CA THR A 130 21.51 8.98 -7.83
C THR A 130 20.73 10.16 -8.39
N ILE A 131 19.40 10.06 -8.44
CA ILE A 131 18.55 11.08 -9.07
C ILE A 131 18.03 12.13 -8.07
N ALA A 132 17.78 11.75 -6.81
CA ALA A 132 17.17 12.64 -5.83
C ALA A 132 17.92 13.99 -5.67
N PRO A 133 19.27 14.06 -5.65
CA PRO A 133 19.98 15.35 -5.60
C PRO A 133 19.68 16.26 -6.80
N LEU A 134 19.46 15.71 -8.00
CA LEU A 134 19.10 16.51 -9.18
C LEU A 134 17.73 17.16 -9.02
N PHE A 135 16.77 16.43 -8.47
CA PHE A 135 15.44 16.97 -8.18
C PHE A 135 15.51 18.09 -7.13
N MET A 136 16.39 17.99 -6.15
CA MET A 136 16.61 19.06 -5.18
C MET A 136 17.24 20.30 -5.82
N ILE A 137 18.15 20.12 -6.77
CA ILE A 137 18.73 21.24 -7.54
C ILE A 137 17.66 21.92 -8.41
N TRP A 138 16.76 21.15 -9.02
CA TRP A 138 15.73 21.67 -9.93
C TRP A 138 14.54 22.31 -9.21
N PHE A 139 14.04 21.68 -8.16
CA PHE A 139 12.80 22.05 -7.49
C PHE A 139 13.02 22.66 -6.09
N GLY A 140 14.27 22.70 -5.63
CA GLY A 140 14.65 23.19 -4.31
C GLY A 140 14.57 22.14 -3.20
N PHE A 141 14.97 22.56 -2.00
CA PHE A 141 14.97 21.78 -0.76
C PHE A 141 13.63 21.84 0.00
N GLU A 142 12.71 22.66 -0.52
CA GLU A 142 11.32 22.78 -0.06
C GLU A 142 10.53 21.47 -0.29
N PRO A 143 9.34 21.32 0.34
CA PRO A 143 8.52 20.11 0.19
C PRO A 143 8.25 19.72 -1.27
N LEU A 144 8.22 20.70 -2.18
CA LEU A 144 7.95 20.50 -3.60
C LEU A 144 8.90 19.47 -4.25
N GLY A 145 10.21 19.55 -4.00
CA GLY A 145 11.17 18.64 -4.64
C GLY A 145 10.91 17.17 -4.29
N LYS A 146 10.55 16.92 -3.03
CA LYS A 146 10.29 15.56 -2.51
C LYS A 146 8.94 15.04 -2.96
N ILE A 147 7.92 15.91 -2.97
CA ILE A 147 6.59 15.60 -3.54
C ILE A 147 6.74 15.14 -5.00
N VAL A 148 7.55 15.86 -5.80
CA VAL A 148 7.79 15.50 -7.20
C VAL A 148 8.53 14.17 -7.31
N ILE A 149 9.54 13.91 -6.48
CA ILE A 149 10.23 12.61 -6.45
C ILE A 149 9.24 11.47 -6.16
N VAL A 150 8.42 11.59 -5.11
CA VAL A 150 7.40 10.60 -4.75
C VAL A 150 6.41 10.40 -5.90
N ALA A 151 5.97 11.50 -6.53
CA ALA A 151 5.07 11.44 -7.67
C ALA A 151 5.68 10.65 -8.83
N VAL A 152 6.90 10.99 -9.25
CA VAL A 152 7.58 10.34 -10.38
C VAL A 152 7.74 8.84 -10.14
N PHE A 153 8.23 8.44 -8.97
CA PHE A 153 8.44 7.02 -8.64
C PHE A 153 7.11 6.26 -8.46
N GLY A 154 6.08 6.92 -7.95
CA GLY A 154 4.74 6.35 -7.82
C GLY A 154 3.99 6.19 -9.16
N VAL A 155 4.23 7.09 -10.13
CA VAL A 155 3.56 7.06 -11.44
C VAL A 155 3.83 5.76 -12.19
N PHE A 156 5.06 5.24 -12.14
CA PHE A 156 5.48 4.10 -12.97
C PHE A 156 4.63 2.84 -12.79
N PRO A 157 4.53 2.24 -11.59
CA PRO A 157 3.71 1.05 -11.39
C PRO A 157 2.23 1.29 -11.71
N ILE A 158 1.71 2.50 -11.41
CA ILE A 158 0.31 2.85 -11.67
C ILE A 158 0.04 2.91 -13.18
N ALA A 159 0.91 3.57 -13.95
CA ALA A 159 0.79 3.69 -15.41
C ALA A 159 0.90 2.33 -16.10
N VAL A 160 1.89 1.53 -15.74
CA VAL A 160 2.11 0.19 -16.32
C VAL A 160 0.93 -0.72 -16.04
N GLN A 161 0.44 -0.76 -14.79
CA GLN A 161 -0.68 -1.62 -14.41
C GLN A 161 -2.01 -1.14 -14.98
N THR A 162 -2.20 0.17 -15.15
CA THR A 162 -3.37 0.71 -15.84
C THR A 162 -3.39 0.31 -17.31
N ALA A 163 -2.26 0.47 -18.02
CA ALA A 163 -2.16 0.08 -19.43
C ALA A 163 -2.39 -1.43 -19.62
N ARG A 164 -1.77 -2.26 -18.77
CA ARG A 164 -1.96 -3.72 -18.77
C ARG A 164 -3.39 -4.11 -18.43
N GLY A 165 -3.99 -3.48 -17.43
CA GLY A 165 -5.37 -3.75 -17.01
C GLY A 165 -6.37 -3.48 -18.12
N LEU A 166 -6.23 -2.34 -18.80
CA LEU A 166 -7.08 -1.99 -19.95
C LEU A 166 -6.89 -2.93 -21.14
N ALA A 167 -5.65 -3.38 -21.39
CA ALA A 167 -5.34 -4.35 -22.45
C ALA A 167 -5.85 -5.76 -22.13
N ALA A 168 -5.96 -6.14 -20.86
CA ALA A 168 -6.41 -7.44 -20.41
C ALA A 168 -7.95 -7.61 -20.44
N VAL A 169 -8.71 -6.53 -20.60
CA VAL A 169 -10.18 -6.60 -20.70
C VAL A 169 -10.59 -7.43 -21.93
N PRO A 170 -11.36 -8.53 -21.76
CA PRO A 170 -11.84 -9.35 -22.87
C PRO A 170 -12.61 -8.52 -23.89
N ARG A 171 -12.35 -8.76 -25.19
CA ARG A 171 -12.99 -8.02 -26.30
C ARG A 171 -14.51 -8.08 -26.27
N PHE A 172 -15.08 -9.19 -25.78
CA PHE A 172 -16.52 -9.37 -25.63
C PHE A 172 -17.21 -8.20 -24.91
N TYR A 173 -16.61 -7.65 -23.85
CA TYR A 173 -17.18 -6.49 -23.14
C TYR A 173 -17.29 -5.24 -24.02
N GLU A 174 -16.30 -5.03 -24.90
CA GLU A 174 -16.27 -3.91 -25.84
C GLU A 174 -17.26 -4.12 -26.98
N ASP A 175 -17.30 -5.32 -27.57
CA ASP A 175 -18.19 -5.64 -28.70
C ASP A 175 -19.67 -5.51 -28.32
N VAL A 176 -20.06 -5.98 -27.13
CA VAL A 176 -21.43 -5.83 -26.63
C VAL A 176 -21.81 -4.36 -26.44
N ALA A 177 -20.93 -3.56 -25.83
CA ALA A 177 -21.20 -2.14 -25.61
C ALA A 177 -21.37 -1.38 -26.93
N LEU A 178 -20.50 -1.62 -27.90
CA LEU A 178 -20.57 -1.00 -29.23
C LEU A 178 -21.83 -1.42 -30.00
N THR A 179 -22.24 -2.69 -29.90
CA THR A 179 -23.47 -3.19 -30.56
C THR A 179 -24.73 -2.57 -29.96
N CYS A 180 -24.72 -2.22 -28.67
CA CYS A 180 -25.78 -1.47 -28.00
C CYS A 180 -25.75 0.05 -28.28
N GLY A 181 -24.90 0.53 -29.19
CA GLY A 181 -24.83 1.94 -29.59
C GLY A 181 -23.91 2.81 -28.73
N ALA A 182 -23.07 2.22 -27.85
CA ALA A 182 -22.11 3.01 -27.08
C ALA A 182 -20.97 3.54 -27.96
N THR A 183 -20.44 4.72 -27.61
CA THR A 183 -19.21 5.24 -28.23
C THR A 183 -17.97 4.58 -27.64
N ARG A 184 -16.83 4.62 -28.36
CA ARG A 184 -15.54 4.11 -27.85
C ARG A 184 -15.11 4.81 -26.56
N ALA A 185 -15.31 6.13 -26.46
CA ALA A 185 -14.97 6.89 -25.26
C ALA A 185 -15.87 6.50 -24.07
N TRP A 186 -17.17 6.32 -24.30
CA TRP A 186 -18.09 5.84 -23.27
C TRP A 186 -17.71 4.43 -22.81
N THR A 187 -17.42 3.53 -23.75
CA THR A 187 -17.03 2.14 -23.49
C THR A 187 -15.73 2.06 -22.70
N LEU A 188 -14.74 2.92 -23.02
CA LEU A 188 -13.50 3.02 -22.25
C LEU A 188 -13.77 3.34 -20.78
N TRP A 189 -14.50 4.42 -20.51
CA TRP A 189 -14.72 4.92 -19.15
C TRP A 189 -15.68 4.08 -18.32
N HIS A 190 -16.75 3.57 -18.93
CA HIS A 190 -17.83 2.89 -18.20
C HIS A 190 -17.71 1.37 -18.19
N VAL A 191 -16.99 0.78 -19.15
CA VAL A 191 -16.84 -0.68 -19.26
C VAL A 191 -15.39 -1.05 -18.96
N LYS A 192 -14.44 -0.63 -19.80
CA LYS A 192 -13.04 -1.12 -19.70
C LYS A 192 -12.38 -0.67 -18.40
N MET A 193 -12.53 0.59 -18.00
CA MET A 193 -11.98 1.10 -16.74
C MET A 193 -12.55 0.39 -15.51
N ARG A 194 -13.85 0.03 -15.52
CA ARG A 194 -14.47 -0.71 -14.41
C ARG A 194 -13.94 -2.13 -14.31
N VAL A 195 -13.82 -2.83 -15.44
CA VAL A 195 -13.26 -4.19 -15.47
C VAL A 195 -11.78 -4.18 -15.11
N ALA A 196 -11.03 -3.18 -15.58
CA ALA A 196 -9.61 -3.01 -15.29
C ALA A 196 -9.32 -2.47 -13.88
N ALA A 197 -10.34 -2.01 -13.13
CA ALA A 197 -10.14 -1.29 -11.89
C ALA A 197 -9.32 -2.06 -10.86
N ARG A 198 -9.55 -3.37 -10.70
CA ARG A 198 -8.75 -4.23 -9.80
C ARG A 198 -7.25 -4.23 -10.16
N GLN A 199 -6.94 -4.27 -11.46
CA GLN A 199 -5.55 -4.18 -11.92
C GLN A 199 -4.95 -2.79 -11.67
N VAL A 200 -5.73 -1.72 -11.86
CA VAL A 200 -5.32 -0.34 -11.54
C VAL A 200 -4.99 -0.22 -10.05
N PHE A 201 -5.86 -0.73 -9.17
CA PHE A 201 -5.60 -0.81 -7.74
C PHE A 201 -4.36 -1.64 -7.40
N GLY A 202 -4.04 -2.67 -8.19
CA GLY A 202 -2.77 -3.38 -8.12
C GLY A 202 -1.55 -2.47 -8.31
N GLY A 203 -1.60 -1.55 -9.28
CA GLY A 203 -0.56 -0.53 -9.47
C GLY A 203 -0.50 0.48 -8.33
N VAL A 204 -1.66 0.94 -7.84
CA VAL A 204 -1.79 1.86 -6.70
C VAL A 204 -1.17 1.26 -5.44
N ARG A 205 -1.38 -0.04 -5.17
CA ARG A 205 -0.76 -0.76 -4.04
C ARG A 205 0.75 -0.84 -4.15
N ILE A 206 1.27 -1.16 -5.33
CA ILE A 206 2.72 -1.23 -5.55
C ILE A 206 3.32 0.15 -5.27
N ALA A 207 2.75 1.22 -5.81
CA ALA A 207 3.20 2.58 -5.50
C ALA A 207 3.13 2.88 -4.00
N ALA A 208 1.98 2.63 -3.36
CA ALA A 208 1.76 2.90 -1.94
C ALA A 208 2.76 2.18 -1.02
N ALA A 209 3.22 0.98 -1.40
CA ALA A 209 4.21 0.24 -0.63
C ALA A 209 5.58 0.95 -0.55
N TYR A 210 5.89 1.83 -1.50
CA TYR A 210 7.20 2.48 -1.58
C TYR A 210 7.18 3.99 -1.32
N ILE A 211 6.02 4.66 -1.27
CA ILE A 211 5.98 6.14 -1.20
C ILE A 211 6.61 6.71 0.06
N PHE A 212 6.38 6.12 1.24
CA PHE A 212 6.93 6.63 2.49
C PHE A 212 8.43 6.37 2.57
N GLY A 213 8.90 5.23 2.07
CA GLY A 213 10.32 4.95 1.91
C GLY A 213 11.00 5.90 0.92
N THR A 214 10.33 6.23 -0.18
CA THR A 214 10.80 7.21 -1.17
C THR A 214 10.88 8.61 -0.57
N ALA A 215 9.86 9.05 0.15
CA ALA A 215 9.83 10.34 0.84
C ALA A 215 10.93 10.43 1.89
N ALA A 216 11.03 9.44 2.78
CA ALA A 216 12.07 9.39 3.82
C ALA A 216 13.49 9.35 3.22
N THR A 217 13.69 8.63 2.11
CA THR A 217 14.99 8.60 1.41
C THR A 217 15.30 9.95 0.76
N ALA A 218 14.31 10.59 0.14
CA ALA A 218 14.47 11.92 -0.41
C ALA A 218 14.80 12.93 0.71
N GLU A 219 14.10 12.88 1.83
CA GLU A 219 14.38 13.73 2.98
C GLU A 219 15.79 13.51 3.54
N TYR A 220 16.23 12.25 3.65
CA TYR A 220 17.57 11.90 4.11
C TYR A 220 18.68 12.51 3.25
N LEU A 221 18.43 12.75 1.96
CA LEU A 221 19.43 13.26 1.02
C LEU A 221 19.53 14.80 0.99
N GLY A 222 18.58 15.52 1.59
CA GLY A 222 18.55 16.99 1.50
C GLY A 222 17.20 17.61 1.82
N ALA A 223 16.66 17.33 2.99
CA ALA A 223 15.55 18.09 3.57
C ALA A 223 15.99 18.93 4.77
N MET A 224 15.09 19.82 5.20
CA MET A 224 15.22 20.53 6.47
C MET A 224 14.46 19.84 7.61
N ASN A 225 13.41 19.08 7.30
CA ASN A 225 12.51 18.41 8.25
C ASN A 225 12.05 17.05 7.70
N GLY A 226 11.53 16.19 8.57
CA GLY A 226 10.94 14.89 8.22
C GLY A 226 11.64 13.69 8.84
N LEU A 227 11.06 12.50 8.68
CA LEU A 227 11.59 11.22 9.19
C LEU A 227 12.94 10.85 8.56
N GLY A 228 13.23 11.29 7.33
CA GLY A 228 14.54 11.10 6.71
C GLY A 228 15.64 11.89 7.40
N ILE A 229 15.36 13.12 7.83
CA ILE A 229 16.30 13.94 8.62
C ILE A 229 16.44 13.40 10.04
N TRP A 230 15.35 12.92 10.63
CA TRP A 230 15.40 12.18 11.89
C TRP A 230 16.36 10.99 11.80
N LEU A 231 16.20 10.18 10.75
CA LEU A 231 17.04 9.01 10.47
C LEU A 231 18.50 9.42 10.30
N GLN A 232 18.77 10.49 9.55
CA GLN A 232 20.12 11.02 9.32
C GLN A 232 20.77 11.49 10.63
N ALA A 233 20.06 12.24 11.46
CA ALA A 233 20.55 12.73 12.74
C ALA A 233 20.83 11.58 13.72
N ALA A 234 19.94 10.59 13.77
CA ALA A 234 20.09 9.38 14.58
C ALA A 234 21.31 8.56 14.15
N PHE A 235 21.51 8.41 12.83
CA PHE A 235 22.67 7.72 12.25
C PHE A 235 23.98 8.44 12.59
N ASN A 236 24.06 9.75 12.34
CA ASN A 236 25.26 10.55 12.63
C ASN A 236 25.61 10.59 14.13
N SER A 237 24.62 10.39 15.00
CA SER A 237 24.80 10.36 16.46
C SER A 237 25.03 8.94 17.02
N PHE A 238 25.09 7.91 16.16
CA PHE A 238 25.18 6.49 16.55
C PHE A 238 24.08 6.05 17.54
N ARG A 239 22.88 6.63 17.42
CA ARG A 239 21.72 6.33 18.26
C ARG A 239 20.79 5.35 17.56
N THR A 240 21.19 4.08 17.56
CA THR A 240 20.49 2.99 16.86
C THR A 240 19.01 2.84 17.25
N PRO A 241 18.57 3.00 18.52
CA PRO A 241 17.15 2.98 18.84
C PRO A 241 16.31 4.00 18.06
N LEU A 242 16.85 5.20 17.81
CA LEU A 242 16.17 6.27 17.05
C LEU A 242 16.13 6.00 15.54
N ILE A 243 17.06 5.19 15.01
CA ILE A 243 17.02 4.72 13.61
C ILE A 243 15.83 3.79 13.43
N PHE A 244 15.66 2.85 14.36
CA PHE A 244 14.54 1.92 14.35
C PHE A 244 13.21 2.62 14.63
N SER A 245 13.16 3.70 15.43
CA SER A 245 11.91 4.43 15.67
C SER A 245 11.31 5.01 14.38
N ALA A 246 12.12 5.67 13.54
CA ALA A 246 11.67 6.17 12.24
C ALA A 246 11.24 5.02 11.31
N THR A 247 12.00 3.92 11.32
CA THR A 247 11.68 2.73 10.51
C THR A 247 10.31 2.12 10.88
N VAL A 248 10.04 1.97 12.18
CA VAL A 248 8.76 1.46 12.69
C VAL A 248 7.60 2.37 12.28
N VAL A 249 7.78 3.69 12.34
CA VAL A 249 6.77 4.66 11.91
C VAL A 249 6.50 4.54 10.41
N VAL A 250 7.53 4.50 9.56
CA VAL A 250 7.37 4.33 8.09
C VAL A 250 6.64 3.03 7.75
N ILE A 251 6.94 1.93 8.46
CA ILE A 251 6.23 0.65 8.30
C ILE A 251 4.76 0.82 8.70
N ALA A 252 4.47 1.49 9.81
CA ALA A 252 3.12 1.73 10.28
C ALA A 252 2.31 2.59 9.29
N GLU A 253 2.87 3.70 8.80
CA GLU A 253 2.25 4.56 7.78
C GLU A 253 1.93 3.79 6.50
N THR A 254 2.89 2.99 6.03
CA THR A 254 2.71 2.15 4.84
C THR A 254 1.61 1.11 5.05
N ALA A 255 1.58 0.44 6.20
CA ALA A 255 0.55 -0.54 6.53
C ALA A 255 -0.84 0.10 6.61
N ILE A 256 -0.95 1.28 7.24
CA ILE A 256 -2.19 2.06 7.31
C ILE A 256 -2.66 2.43 5.91
N LEU A 257 -1.79 2.96 5.06
CA LEU A 257 -2.16 3.34 3.69
C LEU A 257 -2.60 2.13 2.85
N LEU A 258 -1.90 1.00 2.93
CA LEU A 258 -2.29 -0.22 2.23
C LEU A 258 -3.64 -0.77 2.72
N ALA A 259 -3.92 -0.67 4.02
CA ALA A 259 -5.21 -1.03 4.58
C ALA A 259 -6.33 -0.10 4.05
N LEU A 260 -6.08 1.21 4.01
CA LEU A 260 -7.02 2.20 3.46
C LEU A 260 -7.30 1.96 1.97
N ILE A 261 -6.27 1.65 1.17
CA ILE A 261 -6.43 1.32 -0.26
C ILE A 261 -7.22 0.03 -0.43
N SER A 262 -6.96 -0.98 0.40
CA SER A 262 -7.69 -2.25 0.35
C SER A 262 -9.15 -2.10 0.77
N LEU A 263 -9.43 -1.23 1.75
CA LEU A 263 -10.78 -0.85 2.12
C LEU A 263 -11.48 -0.11 0.98
N ALA A 264 -10.81 0.87 0.37
CA ALA A 264 -11.35 1.63 -0.76
C ALA A 264 -11.66 0.73 -1.97
N GLU A 265 -10.78 -0.22 -2.30
CA GLU A 265 -11.03 -1.20 -3.37
C GLU A 265 -12.26 -2.04 -3.07
N ARG A 266 -12.38 -2.59 -1.84
CA ARG A 266 -13.55 -3.41 -1.46
C ARG A 266 -14.85 -2.62 -1.52
N LEU A 267 -14.84 -1.37 -1.05
CA LEU A 267 -16.03 -0.50 -1.09
C LEU A 267 -16.45 -0.15 -2.52
N LEU A 268 -15.48 0.04 -3.43
CA LEU A 268 -15.77 0.45 -4.80
C LEU A 268 -16.07 -0.73 -5.75
N LEU A 269 -15.43 -1.88 -5.54
CA LEU A 269 -15.47 -3.03 -6.47
C LEU A 269 -16.19 -4.26 -5.91
N GLY A 270 -16.55 -4.26 -4.63
CA GLY A 270 -17.14 -5.41 -3.94
C GLY A 270 -16.12 -6.49 -3.58
N ASP A 271 -16.56 -7.44 -2.75
CA ASP A 271 -15.74 -8.57 -2.30
C ASP A 271 -15.33 -9.47 -3.47
N ASP A 272 -14.13 -10.05 -3.40
CA ASP A 272 -13.66 -11.06 -4.36
C ASP A 272 -14.41 -12.38 -4.12
N ASP A 273 -15.51 -12.60 -4.84
CA ASP A 273 -16.27 -13.86 -4.81
C ASP A 273 -15.47 -15.08 -5.33
N THR A 274 -14.26 -14.88 -5.84
CA THR A 274 -13.40 -15.95 -6.37
C THR A 274 -12.81 -16.87 -5.30
N ILE A 275 -12.82 -16.48 -4.01
CA ILE A 275 -12.37 -17.36 -2.92
C ILE A 275 -13.48 -18.32 -2.44
N ALA A 276 -14.75 -18.10 -2.82
CA ALA A 276 -15.87 -18.93 -2.36
C ALA A 276 -16.10 -20.21 -3.19
N VAL A 277 -15.59 -20.29 -4.43
CA VAL A 277 -15.88 -21.42 -5.34
C VAL A 277 -14.96 -22.63 -5.10
N GLY A 278 -13.89 -22.48 -4.30
CA GLY A 278 -12.93 -23.55 -4.03
C GLY A 278 -13.27 -24.50 -2.87
N SER A 279 -14.40 -24.32 -2.17
CA SER A 279 -14.73 -25.12 -0.98
C SER A 279 -16.04 -25.91 -1.07
N GLU A 280 -16.70 -25.95 -2.23
CA GLU A 280 -17.92 -26.75 -2.44
C GLU A 280 -17.69 -27.96 -3.38
N GLY A 281 -16.43 -28.31 -3.64
CA GLY A 281 -16.05 -29.34 -4.60
C GLY A 281 -14.90 -30.24 -4.16
N GLU A 282 -14.92 -30.73 -2.92
CA GLU A 282 -14.25 -31.97 -2.49
C GLU A 282 -15.13 -32.74 -1.50
#